data_AF-A0AA88L434-F1
#
_entry.id   AF-A0AA88L434-F1
#
_cell.length_a   1.000
_cell.length_b   1.000
_cell.length_c   1.000
_cell.angle_alpha   90.00
_cell.angle_beta   90.00
_cell.angle_gamma   90.00
#
_symmetry.space_group_name_H-M   'P 1'
#
loop_
_entity.id
_entity.type
_entity.pdbx_description
1 polymer ?
#
loop_
_entity_poly.entity_id
_entity_poly.type
_entity_poly.pdbx_seq_one_letter_code
_entity_poly.pdbx_strand_id
1 'polypeptide(L)'
;MSSVSQKTFDDRMKALERKLDLIICKQNEFAIIISSISNKVQISKNESKSRNSRIVMLKNQLEVQKSRCDTIEAKLLKIEVKDRKLNLMIYGLSKEKQQQTALANVSTIFSSTSEITDNVQMLQCYRVSQKSNVSTRKPTAPPVFLSVSSEKDIQ
;
A
#
# COMPACT_ATOMS: atom_id res chain seq x y z
N MET A 1 -50.48 -57.37 60.23
CA MET A 1 -49.47 -57.27 59.16
C MET A 1 -50.12 -57.77 57.88
N SER A 2 -50.32 -56.91 56.89
CA SER A 2 -51.02 -57.25 55.65
C SER A 2 -50.10 -58.05 54.73
N SER A 3 -50.43 -59.31 54.46
CA SER A 3 -49.74 -60.16 53.49
C SER A 3 -49.92 -59.56 52.09
N VAL A 4 -48.85 -59.02 51.51
CA VAL A 4 -48.85 -58.65 50.10
C VAL A 4 -49.07 -59.93 49.29
N SER A 5 -50.12 -59.96 48.49
CA SER A 5 -50.38 -61.07 47.57
C SER A 5 -49.22 -61.17 46.56
N GLN A 6 -48.76 -62.40 46.25
CA GLN A 6 -47.70 -62.66 45.26
C GLN A 6 -47.96 -61.92 43.95
N LYS A 7 -49.24 -61.85 43.52
CA LYS A 7 -49.67 -61.11 42.33
C LYS A 7 -49.29 -59.62 42.40
N THR A 8 -49.50 -58.99 43.56
CA THR A 8 -49.17 -57.57 43.76
C THR A 8 -47.67 -57.32 43.78
N PHE A 9 -46.87 -58.29 44.24
CA PHE A 9 -45.42 -58.24 44.16
C PHE A 9 -44.94 -58.35 42.71
N ASP A 10 -45.43 -59.34 41.96
CA ASP A 10 -45.06 -59.57 40.56
C ASP A 10 -45.45 -58.39 39.67
N ASP A 11 -46.62 -57.79 39.88
CA ASP A 11 -47.08 -56.60 39.15
C ASP A 11 -46.16 -55.38 39.40
N ARG A 12 -45.67 -55.22 40.63
CA ARG A 12 -44.72 -54.16 40.99
C ARG A 12 -43.35 -54.40 40.36
N MET A 13 -42.88 -55.65 40.33
CA MET A 13 -41.62 -56.01 39.66
C MET A 13 -41.67 -55.74 38.16
N LYS A 14 -42.74 -56.17 37.47
CA LYS A 14 -42.95 -55.86 36.05
C LYS A 14 -43.01 -54.35 35.77
N ALA A 15 -43.64 -53.58 36.67
CA ALA A 15 -43.65 -52.13 36.55
C ALA A 15 -42.25 -51.51 36.70
N LEU A 16 -41.39 -52.10 37.53
CA LEU A 16 -40.01 -51.66 37.70
C LEU A 16 -39.14 -52.02 36.49
N GLU A 17 -39.28 -53.24 35.95
CA GLU A 17 -38.60 -53.69 34.73
C GLU A 17 -38.92 -52.76 33.55
N ARG A 18 -40.21 -52.45 33.33
CA ARG A 18 -40.61 -51.50 32.26
C ARG A 18 -40.02 -50.10 32.45
N LYS A 19 -39.89 -49.64 33.70
CA LYS A 19 -39.23 -48.35 33.99
C LYS A 19 -37.73 -48.42 33.69
N LEU A 20 -37.08 -49.53 34.00
CA LEU A 20 -35.67 -49.76 33.69
C LEU A 20 -35.44 -49.78 32.18
N ASP A 21 -36.28 -50.51 31.44
CA ASP A 21 -36.21 -50.58 29.98
C ASP A 21 -36.37 -49.19 29.35
N LEU A 22 -37.32 -48.40 29.84
CA LEU A 22 -37.50 -47.02 29.38
C LEU A 22 -36.26 -46.16 29.64
N ILE A 23 -35.64 -46.30 30.82
CA ILE A 23 -34.40 -45.58 31.14
C ILE A 23 -33.26 -46.01 30.20
N ILE A 24 -33.11 -47.30 29.93
CA ILE A 24 -32.09 -47.82 29.01
C ILE A 24 -32.31 -47.27 27.59
N CYS A 25 -33.56 -47.29 27.09
CA CYS A 25 -33.89 -46.71 25.79
C CYS A 25 -33.54 -45.21 25.74
N LYS A 26 -33.89 -44.44 26.79
CA LYS A 26 -33.58 -43.00 26.87
C LYS A 26 -32.08 -42.75 26.95
N GLN A 27 -31.32 -43.57 27.67
CA GLN A 27 -29.87 -43.48 27.71
C GLN A 27 -29.26 -43.71 26.31
N ASN A 28 -29.77 -44.69 25.57
CA ASN A 28 -29.31 -44.94 24.20
C ASN A 28 -29.63 -43.77 23.26
N GLU A 29 -30.83 -43.19 23.36
CA GLU A 29 -31.19 -41.97 22.61
C GLU A 29 -30.23 -40.81 22.92
N PHE A 30 -29.96 -40.57 24.21
CA PHE A 30 -29.02 -39.52 24.61
C PHE A 30 -27.59 -39.78 24.13
N ALA A 31 -27.13 -41.03 24.15
CA ALA A 31 -25.81 -41.39 23.64
C ALA A 31 -25.66 -41.04 22.15
N ILE A 32 -26.69 -41.31 21.35
CA ILE A 32 -26.73 -40.95 19.92
C ILE A 32 -26.69 -39.43 19.75
N ILE A 33 -27.48 -38.69 20.53
CA ILE A 33 -27.52 -37.22 20.49
C ILE A 33 -26.15 -36.63 20.86
N ILE A 34 -25.53 -37.11 21.94
CA ILE A 34 -24.21 -36.66 22.39
C ILE A 34 -23.16 -36.91 21.31
N SER A 35 -23.16 -38.11 20.70
CA SER A 35 -22.25 -38.43 19.60
C SER A 35 -22.45 -37.49 18.40
N SER A 36 -23.70 -37.21 18.02
CA SER A 36 -24.03 -36.26 16.95
C SER A 36 -23.53 -34.85 17.24
N ILE A 37 -23.74 -34.35 18.46
CA ILE A 37 -23.27 -33.04 18.89
C ILE A 37 -21.73 -32.99 18.88
N SER A 38 -21.09 -34.02 19.41
CA SER A 38 -19.62 -34.13 19.45
C SER A 38 -19.02 -34.05 18.04
N ASN A 39 -19.61 -34.76 17.07
CA ASN A 39 -19.20 -34.69 15.66
C ASN A 39 -19.38 -33.28 15.07
N LYS A 40 -20.53 -32.63 15.32
CA LYS A 40 -20.76 -31.26 14.85
C LYS A 40 -19.77 -30.26 15.43
N VAL A 41 -19.45 -30.38 16.73
CA VAL A 41 -18.45 -29.55 17.40
C VAL A 41 -17.07 -29.76 16.78
N GLN A 42 -16.69 -31.00 16.50
CA GLN A 42 -15.40 -31.30 15.89
C GLN A 42 -15.28 -30.73 14.46
N ILE A 43 -16.34 -30.82 13.66
CA ILE A 43 -16.40 -30.19 12.33
C ILE A 43 -16.24 -28.68 12.46
N SER A 44 -17.02 -28.04 13.32
CA SER A 44 -16.94 -26.58 13.55
C SER A 44 -15.54 -26.14 14.00
N LYS A 45 -14.89 -26.91 14.87
CA LYS A 45 -13.52 -26.67 15.32
C LYS A 45 -12.51 -26.75 14.17
N ASN A 46 -12.65 -27.72 13.28
CA ASN A 46 -11.78 -27.87 12.12
C ASN A 46 -11.98 -26.73 11.11
N GLU A 47 -13.22 -26.33 10.85
CA GLU A 47 -13.52 -25.17 10.01
C GLU A 47 -12.95 -23.88 10.58
N SER A 48 -13.05 -23.68 11.90
CA SER A 48 -12.48 -22.53 12.59
C SER A 48 -10.95 -22.47 12.47
N LYS A 49 -10.27 -23.62 12.65
CA LYS A 49 -8.82 -23.72 12.40
C LYS A 49 -8.44 -23.37 10.96
N SER A 50 -9.22 -23.87 9.98
CA SER A 50 -9.02 -23.56 8.56
C SER A 50 -9.24 -22.08 8.23
N ARG A 51 -10.28 -21.47 8.81
CA ARG A 51 -10.51 -20.02 8.68
C ARG A 51 -9.36 -19.20 9.28
N ASN A 52 -8.87 -19.59 10.46
CA ASN A 52 -7.75 -18.90 11.09
C ASN A 52 -6.46 -19.00 10.26
N SER A 53 -6.14 -20.17 9.70
CA SER A 53 -4.95 -20.30 8.83
C SER A 53 -5.09 -19.43 7.58
N ARG A 54 -6.29 -19.34 6.99
CA ARG A 54 -6.56 -18.45 5.85
C ARG A 54 -6.40 -16.98 6.22
N ILE A 55 -6.87 -16.56 7.40
CA ILE A 55 -6.69 -15.19 7.89
C ILE A 55 -5.20 -14.84 8.04
N VAL A 56 -4.40 -15.74 8.65
CA VAL A 56 -2.96 -15.53 8.80
C VAL A 56 -2.28 -15.38 7.42
N MET A 57 -2.63 -16.25 6.48
CA MET A 57 -2.11 -16.18 5.11
C MET A 57 -2.46 -14.84 4.43
N LEU A 58 -3.71 -14.37 4.56
CA LEU A 58 -4.16 -13.09 4.00
C LEU A 58 -3.46 -11.90 4.66
N LYS A 59 -3.25 -11.93 5.99
CA LYS A 59 -2.48 -10.89 6.70
C LYS A 59 -1.05 -10.79 6.17
N ASN A 60 -0.39 -11.92 5.95
CA ASN A 60 0.96 -11.94 5.39
C ASN A 60 0.98 -11.39 3.95
N GLN A 61 0.01 -11.77 3.12
CA GLN A 61 -0.10 -11.22 1.77
C GLN A 61 -0.32 -9.71 1.78
N LEU A 62 -1.14 -9.19 2.70
CA LEU A 62 -1.37 -7.76 2.85
C LEU A 62 -0.09 -7.02 3.26
N GLU A 63 0.68 -7.56 4.19
CA GLU A 63 1.94 -6.96 4.63
C GLU A 63 2.98 -6.90 3.49
N VAL A 64 3.06 -7.96 2.68
CA VAL A 64 3.90 -7.98 1.47
C VAL A 64 3.44 -6.93 0.47
N GLN A 65 2.13 -6.75 0.25
CA GLN A 65 1.65 -5.70 -0.67
C GLN A 65 1.92 -4.29 -0.13
N LYS A 66 1.77 -4.08 1.19
CA LYS A 66 2.09 -2.81 1.84
C LYS A 66 3.56 -2.44 1.62
N SER A 67 4.49 -3.33 1.93
CA SER A 67 5.92 -3.09 1.70
C SER A 67 6.28 -2.84 0.22
N ARG A 68 5.58 -3.48 -0.72
CA ARG A 68 5.71 -3.19 -2.15
C ARG A 68 5.25 -1.78 -2.49
N CYS A 69 4.10 -1.35 -1.97
CA CYS A 69 3.62 0.02 -2.14
C CYS A 69 4.61 1.03 -1.57
N ASP A 70 5.09 0.83 -0.35
CA ASP A 70 6.07 1.70 0.30
C ASP A 70 7.36 1.82 -0.54
N THR A 71 7.80 0.70 -1.13
CA THR A 71 8.97 0.67 -2.03
C THR A 71 8.72 1.44 -3.32
N ILE A 72 7.52 1.31 -3.90
CA ILE A 72 7.15 2.04 -5.13
C ILE A 72 7.05 3.53 -4.83
N GLU A 73 6.41 3.92 -3.73
CA GLU A 73 6.28 5.31 -3.30
C GLU A 73 7.65 5.94 -3.07
N ALA A 74 8.54 5.26 -2.35
CA ALA A 74 9.92 5.72 -2.17
C ALA A 74 10.68 5.86 -3.50
N LYS A 75 10.44 4.97 -4.47
CA LYS A 75 11.03 5.08 -5.81
C LYS A 75 10.45 6.25 -6.59
N LEU A 76 9.14 6.47 -6.53
CA LEU A 76 8.47 7.59 -7.19
C LEU A 76 8.97 8.92 -6.65
N LEU A 77 9.04 9.07 -5.32
CA LEU A 77 9.63 10.26 -4.69
C LEU A 77 11.07 10.49 -5.14
N LYS A 78 11.89 9.43 -5.23
CA LYS A 78 13.26 9.55 -5.77
C LYS A 78 13.29 9.99 -7.24
N ILE A 79 12.34 9.57 -8.06
CA ILE A 79 12.25 9.96 -9.47
C ILE A 79 11.76 11.41 -9.59
N GLU A 80 10.70 11.79 -8.87
CA GLU A 80 10.17 13.16 -8.87
C GLU A 80 11.21 14.20 -8.42
N VAL A 81 12.09 13.83 -7.48
CA VAL A 81 13.20 14.66 -7.05
C VAL A 81 14.25 14.81 -8.16
N LYS A 82 14.59 13.72 -8.88
CA LYS A 82 15.54 13.76 -10.01
C LYS A 82 15.03 14.55 -11.22
N ASP A 83 13.73 14.61 -11.43
CA ASP A 83 13.11 15.30 -12.56
C ASP A 83 12.80 16.80 -12.30
N ARG A 84 13.29 17.39 -11.20
CA ARG A 84 13.19 18.84 -10.92
C ARG A 84 14.10 19.71 -11.80
N LYS A 85 14.12 19.43 -13.10
CA LYS A 85 14.78 20.23 -14.12
C LYS A 85 13.92 21.44 -14.43
N LEU A 86 14.42 22.63 -14.10
CA LEU A 86 13.77 23.88 -14.45
C LEU A 86 14.30 24.38 -15.79
N ASN A 87 13.40 24.58 -16.75
CA ASN A 87 13.72 25.19 -18.04
C ASN A 87 13.23 26.63 -18.06
N LEU A 88 14.14 27.58 -18.26
CA LEU A 88 13.90 29.01 -18.22
C LEU A 88 14.28 29.64 -19.57
N MET A 89 13.54 30.69 -19.93
CA MET A 89 13.85 31.51 -21.10
C MET A 89 14.17 32.92 -20.63
N ILE A 90 15.41 33.35 -20.82
CA ILE A 90 15.89 34.66 -20.38
C ILE A 90 15.85 35.63 -21.56
N TYR A 91 15.07 36.70 -21.42
CA TYR A 91 14.95 37.78 -22.39
C TYR A 91 15.77 38.99 -21.96
N GLY A 92 16.17 39.83 -22.93
CA GLY A 92 16.88 41.08 -22.63
C GLY A 92 18.40 40.95 -22.41
N LEU A 93 18.95 39.74 -22.52
CA LEU A 93 20.40 39.53 -22.46
C LEU A 93 21.09 40.06 -23.73
N SER A 94 21.98 41.05 -23.54
CA SER A 94 22.86 41.61 -24.57
C SER A 94 23.56 40.51 -25.37
N LYS A 95 23.73 40.70 -26.69
CA LYS A 95 24.47 39.76 -27.54
C LYS A 95 25.90 39.61 -27.01
N GLU A 96 26.42 38.39 -27.07
CA GLU A 96 27.76 38.06 -26.64
C GLU A 96 28.80 38.81 -27.50
N LYS A 97 29.84 39.35 -26.86
CA LYS A 97 31.06 39.80 -27.59
C LYS A 97 31.82 38.56 -28.09
N GLN A 98 32.74 38.73 -29.05
CA GLN A 98 33.51 37.62 -29.67
C GLN A 98 34.21 36.67 -28.67
N GLN A 99 34.45 37.10 -27.43
CA GLN A 99 35.10 36.32 -26.37
C GLN A 99 34.14 35.83 -25.26
N GLN A 100 32.83 36.11 -25.35
CA GLN A 100 31.84 35.77 -24.33
C GLN A 100 30.91 34.66 -24.83
N THR A 101 30.48 33.79 -23.92
CA THR A 101 29.47 32.76 -24.18
C THR A 101 28.18 33.09 -23.42
N ALA A 102 27.05 32.56 -23.90
CA ALA A 102 25.78 32.69 -23.19
C ALA A 102 25.88 32.15 -21.76
N LEU A 103 26.62 31.04 -21.58
CA LEU A 103 26.94 30.46 -20.27
C LEU A 103 27.65 31.47 -19.36
N ALA A 104 28.72 32.10 -19.81
CA ALA A 104 29.48 33.05 -19.00
C ALA A 104 28.65 34.28 -18.57
N ASN A 105 27.80 34.78 -19.46
CA ASN A 105 26.90 35.90 -19.15
C ASN A 105 25.85 35.51 -18.10
N VAL A 106 25.26 34.32 -18.24
CA VAL A 106 24.28 33.79 -17.28
C VAL A 106 24.96 33.53 -15.93
N SER A 107 26.13 32.87 -15.89
CA SER A 107 26.87 32.62 -14.65
C SER A 107 27.23 33.90 -13.89
N THR A 108 27.53 34.98 -14.61
CA THR A 108 27.80 36.29 -14.00
C THR A 108 26.56 36.87 -13.33
N ILE A 109 25.38 36.72 -13.94
CA ILE A 109 24.10 37.15 -13.35
C ILE A 109 23.77 36.32 -12.12
N PHE A 110 23.90 35.00 -12.21
CA PHE A 110 23.68 34.10 -11.07
C PHE A 110 24.59 34.46 -9.89
N SER A 111 25.84 34.82 -10.16
CA SER A 111 26.80 35.24 -9.13
C SER A 111 26.51 36.63 -8.55
N SER A 112 25.79 37.50 -9.27
CA SER A 112 25.48 38.86 -8.83
C SER A 112 24.11 38.99 -8.16
N THR A 113 23.21 38.02 -8.36
CA THR A 113 21.94 37.91 -7.63
C THR A 113 22.13 37.21 -6.29
N SER A 114 22.03 37.97 -5.20
CA SER A 114 22.16 37.48 -3.82
C SER A 114 21.02 36.58 -3.32
N GLU A 115 20.00 36.31 -4.14
CA GLU A 115 18.80 35.55 -3.75
C GLU A 115 18.90 34.04 -4.06
N ILE A 116 19.90 33.61 -4.82
CA ILE A 116 20.07 32.19 -5.17
C ILE A 116 20.95 31.54 -4.10
N THR A 117 20.31 31.00 -3.07
CA THR A 117 21.00 30.33 -1.94
C THR A 117 21.28 28.84 -2.19
N ASP A 118 20.57 28.23 -3.14
CA ASP A 118 20.74 26.81 -3.47
C ASP A 118 21.87 26.62 -4.51
N ASN A 119 22.65 25.54 -4.37
CA ASN A 119 23.60 25.13 -5.40
C ASN A 119 22.83 24.62 -6.63
N VAL A 120 22.78 25.46 -7.67
CA VAL A 120 22.11 25.18 -8.93
C VAL A 120 23.15 24.79 -9.99
N GLN A 121 23.01 23.60 -10.56
CA GLN A 121 23.82 23.16 -11.68
C GLN A 121 23.16 23.56 -13.00
N MET A 122 23.92 24.26 -13.87
CA MET A 122 23.49 24.53 -15.25
C MET A 122 23.74 23.31 -16.13
N LEU A 123 22.66 22.71 -16.65
CA LEU A 123 22.72 21.55 -17.53
C LEU A 123 22.85 21.95 -19.00
N GLN A 124 22.12 22.97 -19.43
CA GLN A 124 22.15 23.48 -20.81
C GLN A 124 21.97 24.99 -20.81
N CYS A 125 22.77 25.69 -21.63
CA CYS A 125 22.63 27.13 -21.81
C CYS A 125 23.04 27.52 -23.23
N TYR A 126 22.09 28.02 -24.01
CA TYR A 126 22.34 28.46 -25.38
C TYR A 126 21.38 29.54 -25.81
N ARG A 127 21.80 30.37 -26.76
CA ARG A 127 20.95 31.39 -27.35
C ARG A 127 20.03 30.76 -28.40
N VAL A 128 18.72 31.00 -28.29
CA VAL A 128 17.73 30.43 -29.21
C VAL A 128 17.80 31.19 -30.53
N SER A 129 18.16 30.48 -31.61
CA SER A 129 18.16 31.06 -32.94
C SER A 129 16.73 31.35 -33.37
N GLN A 130 16.33 32.62 -33.37
CA GLN A 130 15.09 33.05 -34.00
C GLN A 130 15.35 33.23 -35.49
N LYS A 131 14.66 32.45 -36.32
CA LYS A 131 14.51 32.78 -37.75
C LYS A 131 13.75 34.11 -37.81
N SER A 132 14.46 35.19 -38.07
CA SER A 132 13.89 36.53 -38.07
C SER A 132 12.91 36.69 -39.23
N ASN A 133 11.61 36.71 -38.95
CA ASN A 133 10.66 37.38 -39.82
C ASN A 133 10.88 38.88 -39.62
N VAL A 134 11.33 39.56 -40.67
CA VAL A 134 11.64 40.99 -40.70
C VAL A 134 10.43 41.77 -40.21
N SER A 135 10.49 42.27 -38.98
CA SER A 135 9.52 43.20 -38.40
C SER A 135 10.29 44.38 -37.84
N THR A 136 9.80 45.58 -38.16
CA THR A 136 10.44 46.91 -38.07
C THR A 136 10.76 47.42 -36.66
N ARG A 137 10.84 46.54 -35.65
CA ARG A 137 11.28 46.91 -34.29
C ARG A 137 12.79 46.70 -34.14
N LYS A 138 13.43 47.58 -33.36
CA LYS A 138 14.88 47.55 -33.05
C LYS A 138 15.35 46.11 -32.81
N PRO A 139 16.50 45.69 -33.39
CA PRO A 139 16.97 44.31 -33.31
C PRO A 139 17.20 43.94 -31.84
N THR A 140 16.26 43.19 -31.28
CA THR A 140 16.35 42.70 -29.92
C THR A 140 17.19 41.43 -29.95
N ALA A 141 18.09 41.29 -28.98
CA ALA A 141 18.95 40.12 -28.91
C ALA A 141 18.08 38.86 -28.67
N PRO A 142 18.34 37.73 -29.37
CA PRO A 142 17.51 36.54 -29.22
C PRO A 142 17.58 36.00 -27.78
N PRO A 143 16.51 35.38 -27.25
CA PRO A 143 16.49 34.91 -25.88
C PRO A 143 17.51 33.79 -25.63
N VAL A 144 17.92 33.65 -24.38
CA VAL A 144 18.78 32.55 -23.93
C VAL A 144 17.93 31.49 -23.25
N PHE A 145 18.01 30.26 -23.76
CA PHE A 145 17.47 29.09 -23.08
C PHE A 145 18.43 28.65 -22.00
N LEU A 146 17.89 28.40 -20.82
CA LEU A 146 18.60 27.94 -19.65
C LEU A 146 17.90 26.72 -19.09
N SER A 147 18.66 25.67 -18.79
CA SER A 147 18.17 24.52 -18.07
C SER A 147 19.03 24.26 -16.84
N VAL A 148 18.39 24.14 -15.68
CA VAL A 148 19.04 24.01 -14.39
C VAL A 148 18.43 22.89 -13.56
N SER A 149 19.24 22.31 -12.67
CA SER A 149 18.84 21.34 -11.65
C SER A 149 19.47 21.68 -10.30
N SER A 150 18.84 21.29 -9.19
CA SER A 150 19.44 21.45 -7.86
C SER A 150 20.46 20.33 -7.59
N GLU A 151 21.61 20.64 -7.00
CA GLU A 151 22.62 19.62 -6.63
C GLU A 151 22.12 18.59 -5.61
N LYS A 152 21.09 18.92 -4.81
CA LYS A 152 20.47 17.96 -3.87
C LYS A 152 19.85 16.74 -4.57
N ASP A 153 19.68 16.80 -5.89
CA ASP A 153 18.96 15.79 -6.67
C ASP A 153 19.91 14.80 -7.40
N ILE A 154 21.24 14.92 -7.24
CA ILE A 154 22.24 14.18 -8.06
C ILE A 154 22.97 13.04 -7.32
N GLN A 155 22.86 12.91 -5.99
CA GLN A 155 23.49 11.81 -5.23
C GLN A 155 22.55 10.63 -4.98
#